data_AF-A0A7C7EBC1-F1
#
_entry.id   AF-A0A7C7EBC1-F1
#
_cell.length_a   1.000
_cell.length_b   1.000
_cell.length_c   1.000
_cell.angle_alpha   90.00
_cell.angle_beta   90.00
_cell.angle_gamma   90.00
#
_symmetry.space_group_name_H-M   'P 1'
#
loop_
_entity.id
_entity.type
_entity.pdbx_description
1 polymer ?
#
loop_
_entity_poly.entity_id
_entity_poly.type
_entity_poly.pdbx_seq_one_letter_code
_entity_poly.pdbx_strand_id
1 'polypeptide(L)'
;IKSLTKSDNTNLINSIIIAHGYSTASSIASVANRLLGQFVFEAFDMPIEMSTQEIMIKVQDYLKNIDTSKGIIILVDMGSLEEIYKSLTDIVEGDIAIINNITTQLALDVGNRILQNQPLEQIVTEAIQKNSSSYRFIKSQKNRENAILTTCVTGIGTAVKIKDLLKECFTNENIEIIPYDYSRLKGNGIKDEIFKNYNVKLIIGTADPGIKEIPYLSLEDLIAGKGEVLLSKILKGIVDDETIQQINQTIVRLFSLQNVLQHLTILNPDKIIAQVEKAISDLERFIGVRFSNDLKISLYIHVSVMIERLVMKEPITSYSNLEEFEQCHRQFIDFVKSSFSVIEETYKVDIPTTEIGFIYDLIDSKIKNLAV
;
A
#
# COMPACT_ATOMS: atom_id res chain seq x y z
N ILE A 1 -53.78 6.48 20.09
CA ILE A 1 -53.00 7.72 19.85
C ILE A 1 -53.72 8.83 20.60
N LYS A 2 -53.21 9.29 21.76
CA LYS A 2 -53.79 10.45 22.44
C LYS A 2 -53.43 11.68 21.61
N SER A 3 -54.43 12.35 21.04
CA SER A 3 -54.23 13.67 20.42
C SER A 3 -53.71 14.61 21.50
N LEU A 4 -52.52 15.17 21.31
CA LEU A 4 -52.01 16.23 22.17
C LEU A 4 -52.81 17.49 21.81
N THR A 5 -53.81 17.82 22.63
CA THR A 5 -54.56 19.07 22.49
C THR A 5 -53.64 20.24 22.86
N LYS A 6 -53.59 21.27 22.01
CA LYS A 6 -52.97 22.56 22.32
C LYS A 6 -53.55 23.05 23.65
N SER A 7 -52.75 23.04 24.72
CA SER A 7 -53.17 23.60 26.00
C SER A 7 -53.24 25.11 25.82
N ASP A 8 -54.36 25.74 26.20
CA ASP A 8 -54.55 27.20 26.22
C ASP A 8 -53.69 27.89 27.31
N ASN A 9 -52.39 27.56 27.37
CA ASN A 9 -51.41 28.25 28.18
C ASN A 9 -51.05 29.55 27.45
N THR A 10 -51.91 30.56 27.60
CA THR A 10 -51.81 31.90 27.01
C THR A 10 -50.57 32.71 27.41
N ASN A 11 -49.61 32.10 28.12
CA ASN A 11 -48.47 32.80 28.71
C ASN A 11 -47.11 32.32 28.16
N LEU A 12 -47.09 31.42 27.16
CA LEU A 12 -45.86 30.90 26.56
C LEU A 12 -45.60 31.55 25.18
N ILE A 13 -44.31 31.64 24.82
CA ILE A 13 -43.86 32.09 23.50
C ILE A 13 -44.33 31.09 22.44
N ASN A 14 -44.96 31.56 21.36
CA ASN A 14 -45.32 30.69 20.25
C ASN A 14 -44.07 30.28 19.48
N SER A 15 -44.07 29.04 18.96
CA SER A 15 -42.98 28.60 18.10
C SER A 15 -43.46 27.82 16.88
N ILE A 16 -42.80 28.08 15.76
CA ILE A 16 -43.08 27.43 14.49
C ILE A 16 -41.80 26.85 13.91
N ILE A 17 -41.91 25.73 13.19
CA ILE A 17 -40.83 25.11 12.42
C ILE A 17 -41.20 25.19 10.94
N ILE A 18 -40.30 25.72 10.12
CA ILE A 18 -40.47 25.81 8.67
C ILE A 18 -39.26 25.14 8.02
N ALA A 19 -39.48 24.16 7.14
CA ALA A 19 -38.37 23.47 6.48
C ALA A 19 -38.76 22.99 5.09
N HIS A 20 -37.76 22.89 4.22
CA HIS A 20 -37.91 22.32 2.91
C HIS A 20 -38.18 20.80 2.98
N GLY A 21 -38.91 20.30 2.00
CA GLY A 21 -39.32 18.90 1.90
C GLY A 21 -40.77 18.69 2.35
N TYR A 22 -41.26 17.47 2.16
CA TYR A 22 -42.67 17.14 2.38
C TYR A 22 -43.05 16.92 3.86
N SER A 23 -42.07 16.67 4.73
CA SER A 23 -42.35 16.27 6.12
C SER A 23 -41.23 16.60 7.11
N THR A 24 -40.25 17.43 6.71
CA THR A 24 -39.10 17.75 7.57
C THR A 24 -39.53 18.52 8.81
N ALA A 25 -40.30 19.60 8.65
CA ALA A 25 -40.78 20.41 9.75
C ALA A 25 -41.77 19.62 10.61
N SER A 26 -42.73 18.95 9.97
CA SER A 26 -43.75 18.16 10.68
C SER A 26 -43.14 16.99 11.47
N SER A 27 -42.12 16.32 10.92
CA SER A 27 -41.42 15.23 11.60
C SER A 27 -40.68 15.74 12.85
N ILE A 28 -39.92 16.84 12.72
CA ILE A 28 -39.19 17.44 13.85
C ILE A 28 -40.17 17.92 14.93
N ALA A 29 -41.22 18.67 14.56
CA ALA A 29 -42.22 19.17 15.49
C ALA A 29 -42.96 18.04 16.21
N SER A 30 -43.35 16.98 15.49
CA SER A 30 -44.01 15.81 16.06
C SER A 30 -43.14 15.11 17.11
N VAL A 31 -41.84 14.91 16.82
CA VAL A 31 -40.90 14.31 17.76
C VAL A 31 -40.68 15.23 18.97
N ALA A 32 -40.46 16.53 18.75
CA ALA A 32 -40.23 17.50 19.81
C ALA A 32 -41.42 17.62 20.76
N ASN A 33 -42.63 17.85 20.22
CA ASN A 33 -43.86 17.96 20.99
C ASN A 33 -44.15 16.69 21.80
N ARG A 34 -43.91 15.52 21.21
CA ARG A 34 -44.12 14.24 21.89
C ARG A 34 -43.14 14.04 23.06
N LEU A 35 -41.87 14.40 22.89
CA LEU A 35 -40.85 14.25 23.93
C LEU A 35 -41.00 15.30 25.04
N LEU A 36 -41.44 16.51 24.71
CA LEU A 36 -41.77 17.55 25.68
C LEU A 36 -43.11 17.30 26.40
N GLY A 37 -43.94 16.40 25.88
CA GLY A 37 -45.25 16.08 26.44
C GLY A 37 -46.30 17.18 26.28
N GLN A 38 -45.99 18.22 25.49
CA GLN A 38 -46.86 19.37 25.23
C GLN A 38 -46.73 19.80 23.76
N PHE A 39 -47.79 20.44 23.24
CA PHE A 39 -47.77 21.02 21.90
C PHE A 39 -47.07 22.39 21.95
N VAL A 40 -45.82 22.44 21.51
CA VAL A 40 -44.96 23.63 21.55
C VAL A 40 -44.74 24.21 20.14
N PHE A 41 -44.59 23.33 19.14
CA PHE A 41 -44.25 23.70 17.77
C PHE A 41 -45.40 23.42 16.80
N GLU A 42 -45.78 24.44 16.03
CA GLU A 42 -46.51 24.28 14.76
C GLU A 42 -45.52 24.02 13.62
N ALA A 43 -45.90 23.22 12.61
CA ALA A 43 -45.01 22.88 11.50
C ALA A 43 -45.56 23.34 10.15
N PHE A 44 -44.65 23.85 9.31
CA PHE A 44 -44.90 24.26 7.94
C PHE A 44 -43.87 23.60 7.02
N ASP A 45 -44.29 22.54 6.34
CA ASP A 45 -43.47 21.89 5.31
C ASP A 45 -43.56 22.66 3.98
N MET A 46 -42.41 22.89 3.37
CA MET A 46 -42.26 23.58 2.08
C MET A 46 -41.75 22.59 1.03
N PRO A 47 -42.64 21.94 0.26
CA PRO A 47 -42.25 21.15 -0.91
C PRO A 47 -41.34 21.94 -1.86
N ILE A 48 -40.47 21.26 -2.60
CA ILE A 48 -39.49 21.92 -3.50
C ILE A 48 -40.21 22.75 -4.59
N GLU A 49 -41.42 22.34 -4.98
CA GLU A 49 -42.23 23.04 -5.97
C GLU A 49 -42.92 24.29 -5.40
N MET A 50 -42.96 24.45 -4.08
CA MET A 50 -43.59 25.58 -3.41
C MET A 50 -42.61 26.76 -3.33
N SER A 51 -43.11 27.95 -3.64
CA SER A 51 -42.35 29.19 -3.49
C SER A 51 -42.35 29.69 -2.04
N THR A 52 -41.33 30.49 -1.69
CA THR A 52 -41.27 31.12 -0.36
C THR A 52 -42.48 32.02 -0.08
N GLN A 53 -43.03 32.66 -1.11
CA GLN A 53 -44.21 33.51 -0.99
C GLN A 53 -45.46 32.71 -0.63
N GLU A 54 -45.61 31.51 -1.18
CA GLU A 54 -46.76 30.64 -0.87
C GLU A 54 -46.72 30.12 0.57
N ILE A 55 -45.56 29.67 1.06
CA ILE A 55 -45.44 29.24 2.46
C ILE A 55 -45.63 30.42 3.42
N MET A 56 -45.16 31.61 3.03
CA MET A 56 -45.34 32.85 3.78
C MET A 56 -46.81 33.18 4.02
N ILE A 57 -47.67 33.07 3.01
CA ILE A 57 -49.11 33.33 3.15
C ILE A 57 -49.73 32.40 4.20
N LYS A 58 -49.34 31.12 4.20
CA LYS A 58 -49.83 30.14 5.19
C LYS A 58 -49.39 30.48 6.61
N VAL A 59 -48.13 30.88 6.78
CA VAL A 59 -47.61 31.31 8.09
C VAL A 59 -48.33 32.57 8.57
N GLN A 60 -48.50 33.57 7.71
CA GLN A 60 -49.21 34.81 8.06
C GLN A 60 -50.67 34.54 8.47
N ASP A 61 -51.37 33.67 7.76
CA ASP A 61 -52.75 33.30 8.11
C ASP A 61 -52.83 32.60 9.47
N TYR A 62 -51.87 31.73 9.78
CA TYR A 62 -51.75 31.13 11.11
C TYR A 62 -51.52 32.17 12.20
N LEU A 63 -50.58 33.09 11.99
CA LEU A 63 -50.18 34.08 13.01
C LEU A 63 -51.27 35.09 13.35
N LYS A 64 -52.17 35.41 12.40
CA LYS A 64 -53.33 36.28 12.65
C LYS A 64 -54.32 35.71 13.66
N ASN A 65 -54.28 34.40 13.89
CA ASN A 65 -55.25 33.67 14.71
C ASN A 65 -54.68 33.24 16.07
N ILE A 66 -53.51 33.74 16.46
CA ILE A 66 -52.87 33.42 17.75
C ILE A 66 -52.37 34.68 18.46
N ASP A 67 -52.30 34.65 19.80
CA ASP A 67 -51.72 35.75 20.58
C ASP A 67 -50.20 35.76 20.44
N THR A 68 -49.65 36.81 19.85
CA THR A 68 -48.20 36.96 19.62
C THR A 68 -47.54 38.02 20.51
N SER A 69 -48.24 38.51 21.56
CA SER A 69 -47.74 39.54 22.48
C SER A 69 -46.46 39.16 23.24
N LYS A 70 -46.20 37.86 23.39
CA LYS A 70 -44.96 37.30 24.00
C LYS A 70 -43.84 37.07 22.98
N GLY A 71 -44.07 37.37 21.70
CA GLY A 71 -43.15 37.11 20.61
C GLY A 71 -43.29 35.72 20.01
N ILE A 72 -42.41 35.42 19.05
CA ILE A 72 -42.40 34.17 18.30
C ILE A 72 -40.97 33.69 18.02
N ILE A 73 -40.76 32.38 18.13
CA ILE A 73 -39.52 31.72 17.70
C ILE A 73 -39.80 30.91 16.43
N ILE A 74 -39.12 31.25 15.35
CA ILE A 74 -39.21 30.59 14.05
C ILE A 74 -37.94 29.78 13.83
N LEU A 75 -38.08 28.45 13.74
CA LEU A 75 -36.97 27.54 13.46
C LEU A 75 -36.98 27.19 11.97
N VAL A 76 -35.88 27.42 11.28
CA VAL A 76 -35.74 27.18 9.83
C VAL A 76 -34.58 26.25 9.51
N ASP A 77 -34.64 25.57 8.38
CA ASP A 77 -33.53 24.75 7.90
C ASP A 77 -32.41 25.59 7.30
N MET A 78 -32.70 26.36 6.24
CA MET A 78 -31.71 27.09 5.46
C MET A 78 -32.33 28.15 4.54
N GLY A 79 -31.47 29.01 4.00
CA GLY A 79 -31.74 29.77 2.78
C GLY A 79 -32.66 30.98 2.97
N SER A 80 -33.55 31.22 2.00
CA SER A 80 -34.43 32.38 1.96
C SER A 80 -35.46 32.44 3.09
N LEU A 81 -35.69 31.34 3.81
CA LEU A 81 -36.53 31.30 5.00
C LEU A 81 -35.93 32.09 6.17
N GLU A 82 -34.62 32.37 6.16
CA GLU A 82 -33.98 33.23 7.18
C GLU A 82 -34.48 34.68 7.11
N GLU A 83 -34.99 35.11 5.95
CA GLU A 83 -35.50 36.47 5.75
C GLU A 83 -37.01 36.59 5.97
N ILE A 84 -37.67 35.51 6.42
CA ILE A 84 -39.13 35.44 6.54
C ILE A 84 -39.70 36.50 7.50
N TYR A 85 -38.92 36.94 8.50
CA TYR A 85 -39.31 37.97 9.46
C TYR A 85 -39.71 39.29 8.81
N LYS A 86 -39.12 39.66 7.66
CA LYS A 86 -39.37 40.95 6.98
C LYS A 86 -40.85 41.14 6.63
N SER A 87 -41.57 40.05 6.42
CA SER A 87 -43.00 40.05 6.06
C SER A 87 -43.91 39.81 7.27
N LEU A 88 -43.35 39.67 8.48
CA LEU A 88 -44.09 39.30 9.70
C LEU A 88 -44.11 40.42 10.75
N THR A 89 -43.29 41.46 10.59
CA THR A 89 -43.20 42.58 11.55
C THR A 89 -44.51 43.31 11.79
N ASP A 90 -45.40 43.36 10.79
CA ASP A 90 -46.69 44.05 10.90
C ASP A 90 -47.81 43.17 11.49
N ILE A 91 -47.54 41.87 11.67
CA ILE A 91 -48.52 40.87 12.11
C ILE A 91 -48.23 40.38 13.53
N VAL A 92 -46.94 40.36 13.92
CA VAL A 92 -46.49 39.91 15.23
C VAL A 92 -46.36 41.11 16.16
N GLU A 93 -46.99 41.05 17.34
CA GLU A 93 -46.95 42.13 18.33
C GLU A 93 -45.65 42.14 19.17
N GLY A 94 -45.09 40.97 19.46
CA GLY A 94 -43.86 40.81 20.25
C GLY A 94 -42.59 40.62 19.42
N ASP A 95 -41.50 40.23 20.09
CA ASP A 95 -40.21 40.02 19.43
C ASP A 95 -40.21 38.78 18.51
N ILE A 96 -39.55 38.88 17.36
CA ILE A 96 -39.37 37.77 16.42
C ILE A 96 -37.94 37.27 16.52
N ALA A 97 -37.75 35.98 16.80
CA ALA A 97 -36.48 35.29 16.66
C ALA A 97 -36.53 34.29 15.51
N ILE A 98 -35.47 34.27 14.71
CA ILE A 98 -35.23 33.24 13.69
C ILE A 98 -33.97 32.48 14.05
N ILE A 99 -34.04 31.15 14.02
CA ILE A 99 -32.89 30.26 14.23
C ILE A 99 -32.81 29.30 13.05
N ASN A 100 -31.69 29.31 12.32
CA ASN A 100 -31.44 28.41 11.21
C ASN A 100 -30.76 27.11 11.65
N ASN A 101 -30.50 26.20 10.69
CA ASN A 101 -29.86 24.91 10.94
C ASN A 101 -30.67 24.03 11.92
N ILE A 102 -31.99 23.97 11.73
CA ILE A 102 -32.88 23.21 12.61
C ILE A 102 -32.53 21.73 12.64
N THR A 103 -32.40 21.21 13.86
CA THR A 103 -32.30 19.78 14.16
C THR A 103 -33.31 19.44 15.24
N THR A 104 -33.66 18.16 15.40
CA THR A 104 -34.53 17.72 16.49
C THR A 104 -33.97 18.10 17.87
N GLN A 105 -32.64 18.08 18.03
CA GLN A 105 -31.99 18.46 19.28
C GLN A 105 -32.19 19.95 19.59
N LEU A 106 -32.01 20.83 18.59
CA LEU A 106 -32.24 22.26 18.74
C LEU A 106 -33.72 22.55 19.05
N ALA A 107 -34.66 21.91 18.36
CA ALA A 107 -36.09 22.04 18.64
C ALA A 107 -36.43 21.62 20.10
N LEU A 108 -35.85 20.53 20.59
CA LEU A 108 -36.04 20.09 21.97
C LEU A 108 -35.49 21.08 23.01
N ASP A 109 -34.29 21.62 22.78
CA ASP A 109 -33.67 22.59 23.69
C ASP A 109 -34.48 23.89 23.73
N VAL A 110 -34.84 24.44 22.56
CA VAL A 110 -35.71 25.62 22.44
C VAL A 110 -37.05 25.36 23.13
N GLY A 111 -37.71 24.25 22.83
CA GLY A 111 -39.03 23.94 23.38
C GLY A 111 -38.99 23.74 24.90
N ASN A 112 -37.98 23.06 25.44
CA ASN A 112 -37.80 22.90 26.88
C ASN A 112 -37.62 24.26 27.58
N ARG A 113 -36.93 25.21 26.96
CA ARG A 113 -36.72 26.56 27.52
C ARG A 113 -37.95 27.45 27.43
N ILE A 114 -38.74 27.32 26.36
CA ILE A 114 -40.08 27.92 26.26
C ILE A 114 -40.93 27.44 27.44
N LEU A 115 -40.97 26.13 27.70
CA LEU A 115 -41.74 25.56 28.82
C LEU A 115 -41.25 26.01 30.21
N GLN A 116 -39.99 26.42 30.33
CA GLN A 116 -39.43 27.02 31.54
C GLN A 116 -39.70 28.52 31.68
N ASN A 117 -40.45 29.10 30.74
CA ASN A 117 -40.81 30.52 30.70
C ASN A 117 -39.59 31.45 30.67
N GLN A 118 -38.53 31.04 29.95
CA GLN A 118 -37.34 31.85 29.76
C GLN A 118 -37.61 33.02 28.78
N PRO A 119 -36.93 34.18 28.93
CA PRO A 119 -37.00 35.27 27.96
C PRO A 119 -36.53 34.86 26.56
N LEU A 120 -37.19 35.38 25.52
CA LEU A 120 -36.94 35.00 24.12
C LEU A 120 -35.47 35.13 23.70
N GLU A 121 -34.83 36.27 23.99
CA GLU A 121 -33.41 36.50 23.67
C GLU A 121 -32.46 35.50 24.36
N GLN A 122 -32.77 35.12 25.61
CA GLN A 122 -32.01 34.13 26.35
C GLN A 122 -32.16 32.73 25.75
N ILE A 123 -33.38 32.37 25.31
CA ILE A 123 -33.63 31.09 24.64
C ILE A 123 -32.75 30.97 23.39
N VAL A 124 -32.73 32.00 22.54
CA VAL A 124 -31.99 32.00 21.28
C VAL A 124 -30.49 31.85 21.53
N THR A 125 -29.93 32.72 22.37
CA THR A 125 -28.47 32.78 22.61
C THR A 125 -27.94 31.49 23.23
N GLU A 126 -28.65 30.92 24.21
CA GLU A 126 -28.18 29.70 24.87
C GLU A 126 -28.46 28.42 24.08
N ALA A 127 -29.56 28.36 23.31
CA ALA A 127 -29.87 27.20 22.48
C ALA A 127 -28.83 27.05 21.34
N ILE A 128 -28.40 28.16 20.73
CA ILE A 128 -27.39 28.13 19.66
C ILE A 128 -26.04 27.64 20.20
N GLN A 129 -25.61 28.14 21.37
CA GLN A 129 -24.31 27.77 21.96
C GLN A 129 -24.18 26.27 22.25
N LYS A 130 -25.28 25.59 22.62
CA LYS A 130 -25.28 24.16 22.98
C LYS A 130 -25.45 23.21 21.78
N ASN A 131 -25.88 23.71 20.63
CA ASN A 131 -26.27 22.89 19.47
C ASN A 131 -25.36 23.11 18.24
N SER A 132 -24.11 23.54 18.44
CA SER A 132 -23.12 23.64 17.37
C SER A 132 -22.64 22.25 16.90
N SER A 133 -22.42 22.10 15.59
CA SER A 133 -21.87 20.86 15.03
C SER A 133 -20.46 20.58 15.57
N SER A 134 -20.22 19.34 16.00
CA SER A 134 -18.88 18.83 16.34
C SER A 134 -18.46 17.77 15.34
N TYR A 135 -17.15 17.62 15.12
CA TYR A 135 -16.61 16.59 14.23
C TYR A 135 -15.53 15.77 14.94
N ARG A 136 -15.41 14.51 14.55
CA ARG A 136 -14.25 13.67 14.89
C ARG A 136 -13.77 12.99 13.62
N PHE A 137 -12.52 13.21 13.25
CA PHE A 137 -11.87 12.55 12.13
C PHE A 137 -10.95 11.45 12.66
N ILE A 138 -11.36 10.19 12.51
CA ILE A 138 -10.60 9.04 12.99
C ILE A 138 -9.84 8.44 11.80
N LYS A 139 -8.50 8.55 11.79
CA LYS A 139 -7.65 7.90 10.77
C LYS A 139 -7.55 6.40 11.04
N SER A 140 -7.70 5.57 10.00
CA SER A 140 -7.48 4.13 10.07
C SER A 140 -6.01 3.81 10.39
N GLN A 141 -5.76 2.98 11.39
CA GLN A 141 -4.44 2.45 11.75
C GLN A 141 -4.29 0.97 11.36
N LYS A 142 -4.75 0.56 10.18
CA LYS A 142 -4.30 -0.74 9.65
C LYS A 142 -2.77 -0.66 9.47
N ASN A 143 -2.03 -1.54 10.15
CA ASN A 143 -0.62 -1.75 9.87
C ASN A 143 -0.49 -2.08 8.39
N ARG A 144 0.26 -1.26 7.65
CA ARG A 144 0.54 -1.50 6.24
C ARG A 144 1.41 -2.74 6.13
N GLU A 145 1.08 -3.61 5.18
CA GLU A 145 1.90 -4.79 4.87
C GLU A 145 3.30 -4.33 4.45
N ASN A 146 4.33 -5.07 4.86
CA ASN A 146 5.69 -4.76 4.42
C ASN A 146 5.82 -5.10 2.94
N ALA A 147 6.55 -4.30 2.18
CA ALA A 147 6.77 -4.58 0.77
C ALA A 147 8.22 -4.34 0.33
N ILE A 148 8.65 -5.09 -0.68
CA ILE A 148 9.85 -4.84 -1.46
C ILE A 148 9.41 -4.47 -2.87
N LEU A 149 9.86 -3.33 -3.37
CA LEU A 149 9.57 -2.93 -4.75
C LEU A 149 10.66 -3.44 -5.68
N THR A 150 10.27 -4.02 -6.81
CA THR A 150 11.19 -4.31 -7.91
C THR A 150 10.95 -3.33 -9.05
N THR A 151 12.02 -2.76 -9.62
CA THR A 151 11.89 -1.73 -10.67
C THR A 151 12.93 -1.87 -11.78
N CYS A 152 12.59 -1.42 -13.00
CA CYS A 152 13.49 -1.42 -14.14
C CYS A 152 13.21 -0.21 -15.05
N VAL A 153 14.27 0.36 -15.62
CA VAL A 153 14.21 1.57 -16.48
C VAL A 153 13.46 1.31 -17.79
N THR A 154 13.63 0.12 -18.38
CA THR A 154 13.05 -0.24 -19.69
C THR A 154 11.61 -0.76 -19.61
N GLY A 155 10.95 -0.61 -18.45
CA GLY A 155 9.59 -1.09 -18.19
C GLY A 155 9.53 -2.21 -17.15
N ILE A 156 8.36 -2.85 -16.99
CA ILE A 156 8.10 -3.77 -15.88
C ILE A 156 8.74 -5.17 -16.11
N GLY A 157 9.20 -5.51 -17.32
CA GLY A 157 9.65 -6.87 -17.68
C GLY A 157 10.69 -7.48 -16.74
N THR A 158 11.85 -6.82 -16.56
CA THR A 158 12.89 -7.30 -15.63
C THR A 158 12.42 -7.25 -14.18
N ALA A 159 11.60 -6.25 -13.82
CA ALA A 159 11.05 -6.13 -12.46
C ALA A 159 10.13 -7.31 -12.10
N VAL A 160 9.31 -7.80 -13.05
CA VAL A 160 8.49 -9.01 -12.86
C VAL A 160 9.37 -10.25 -12.67
N LYS A 161 10.42 -10.42 -13.48
CA LYS A 161 11.33 -11.56 -13.32
C LYS A 161 12.02 -11.58 -11.95
N ILE A 162 12.47 -10.42 -11.46
CA ILE A 162 13.05 -10.30 -10.12
C ILE A 162 12.00 -10.57 -9.05
N LYS A 163 10.77 -10.09 -9.25
CA LYS A 163 9.66 -10.37 -8.33
C LYS A 163 9.40 -11.86 -8.21
N ASP A 164 9.28 -12.57 -9.33
CA ASP A 164 8.98 -14.00 -9.33
C ASP A 164 10.11 -14.80 -8.67
N LEU A 165 11.37 -14.45 -8.94
CA LEU A 165 12.54 -15.01 -8.27
C LEU A 165 12.45 -14.85 -6.74
N LEU A 166 12.32 -13.61 -6.28
CA LEU A 166 12.34 -13.35 -4.85
C LEU A 166 11.10 -13.95 -4.18
N LYS A 167 9.95 -13.99 -4.86
CA LYS A 167 8.71 -14.53 -4.30
C LYS A 167 8.86 -15.98 -3.84
N GLU A 168 9.63 -16.80 -4.54
CA GLU A 168 9.92 -18.18 -4.13
C GLU A 168 10.67 -18.24 -2.79
N CYS A 169 11.56 -17.27 -2.53
CA CYS A 169 12.35 -17.18 -1.31
C CYS A 169 11.55 -16.63 -0.11
N PHE A 170 10.56 -15.77 -0.33
CA PHE A 170 9.79 -15.10 0.74
C PHE A 170 8.41 -15.74 1.01
N THR A 171 8.16 -16.98 0.56
CA THR A 171 6.83 -17.61 0.57
C THR A 171 6.16 -17.68 1.96
N ASN A 172 6.94 -17.72 3.04
CA ASN A 172 6.43 -17.80 4.42
C ASN A 172 6.57 -16.49 5.21
N GLU A 173 6.99 -15.41 4.56
CA GLU A 173 7.35 -14.16 5.23
C GLU A 173 6.28 -13.09 5.03
N ASN A 174 6.13 -12.20 6.02
CA ASN A 174 5.16 -11.10 5.98
C ASN A 174 5.68 -9.92 5.15
N ILE A 175 6.05 -10.18 3.89
CA ILE A 175 6.58 -9.24 2.91
C ILE A 175 5.96 -9.51 1.54
N GLU A 176 5.35 -8.50 0.93
CA GLU A 176 4.89 -8.54 -0.46
C GLU A 176 5.98 -8.03 -1.42
N ILE A 177 6.14 -8.69 -2.57
CA ILE A 177 7.07 -8.23 -3.62
C ILE A 177 6.27 -7.66 -4.78
N ILE A 178 6.49 -6.39 -5.07
CA ILE A 178 5.64 -5.62 -5.98
C ILE A 178 6.49 -5.03 -7.11
N PRO A 179 6.27 -5.47 -8.37
CA PRO A 179 6.90 -4.83 -9.50
C PRO A 179 6.28 -3.45 -9.73
N TYR A 180 7.12 -2.43 -9.87
CA TYR A 180 6.67 -1.05 -9.89
C TYR A 180 7.44 -0.21 -10.92
N ASP A 181 6.74 0.77 -11.51
CA ASP A 181 7.27 1.62 -12.58
C ASP A 181 8.35 2.58 -12.07
N TYR A 182 9.53 2.53 -12.70
CA TYR A 182 10.68 3.37 -12.35
C TYR A 182 10.40 4.87 -12.52
N SER A 183 9.79 5.25 -13.65
CA SER A 183 9.52 6.65 -13.99
C SER A 183 8.52 7.25 -13.02
N ARG A 184 7.53 6.47 -12.58
CA ARG A 184 6.56 6.87 -11.57
C ARG A 184 7.22 7.10 -10.21
N LEU A 185 8.08 6.18 -9.76
CA LEU A 185 8.84 6.35 -8.51
C LEU A 185 9.77 7.57 -8.57
N LYS A 186 10.48 7.75 -9.67
CA LYS A 186 11.41 8.88 -9.86
C LYS A 186 10.68 10.22 -9.91
N GLY A 187 9.48 10.27 -10.52
CA GLY A 187 8.68 11.48 -10.63
C GLY A 187 7.97 11.87 -9.33
N ASN A 188 7.31 10.91 -8.68
CA ASN A 188 6.49 11.16 -7.49
C ASN A 188 7.29 11.09 -6.17
N GLY A 189 8.41 10.38 -6.16
CA GLY A 189 9.21 10.11 -4.97
C GLY A 189 8.40 9.44 -3.86
N ILE A 190 8.70 9.78 -2.61
CA ILE A 190 8.03 9.24 -1.41
C ILE A 190 6.53 9.59 -1.32
N LYS A 191 6.03 10.51 -2.15
CA LYS A 191 4.61 10.92 -2.18
C LYS A 191 3.73 9.96 -2.99
N ASP A 192 4.33 9.02 -3.70
CA ASP A 192 3.59 8.03 -4.48
C ASP A 192 2.62 7.23 -3.59
N GLU A 193 1.48 6.83 -4.16
CA GLU A 193 0.44 6.06 -3.48
C GLU A 193 0.94 4.73 -2.93
N ILE A 194 1.95 4.11 -3.55
CA ILE A 194 2.51 2.85 -3.06
C ILE A 194 3.02 2.98 -1.61
N PHE A 195 3.61 4.11 -1.24
CA PHE A 195 4.09 4.40 0.11
C PHE A 195 2.96 4.75 1.09
N LYS A 196 1.74 4.99 0.61
CA LYS A 196 0.55 5.17 1.45
C LYS A 196 -0.13 3.84 1.77
N ASN A 197 -0.01 2.87 0.87
CA ASN A 197 -0.65 1.57 0.97
C ASN A 197 0.26 0.54 1.66
N TYR A 198 1.56 0.63 1.43
CA TYR A 198 2.55 -0.32 1.92
C TYR A 198 3.62 0.31 2.80
N ASN A 199 4.20 -0.51 3.67
CA ASN A 199 5.42 -0.21 4.40
C ASN A 199 6.61 -0.71 3.57
N VAL A 200 6.96 0.04 2.53
CA VAL A 200 8.07 -0.34 1.64
C VAL A 200 9.39 -0.33 2.43
N LYS A 201 10.08 -1.47 2.45
CA LYS A 201 11.35 -1.66 3.18
C LYS A 201 12.58 -1.49 2.31
N LEU A 202 12.47 -1.83 1.03
CA LEU A 202 13.58 -1.89 0.09
C LEU A 202 13.07 -1.70 -1.34
N ILE A 203 13.88 -1.05 -2.17
CA ILE A 203 13.71 -1.00 -3.62
C ILE A 203 14.88 -1.75 -4.27
N ILE A 204 14.57 -2.71 -5.14
CA ILE A 204 15.54 -3.48 -5.93
C ILE A 204 15.34 -3.15 -7.40
N GLY A 205 16.41 -2.83 -8.14
CA GLY A 205 16.23 -2.58 -9.56
C GLY A 205 17.50 -2.33 -10.34
N THR A 206 17.35 -2.04 -11.64
CA THR A 206 18.47 -1.74 -12.54
C THR A 206 18.93 -0.28 -12.49
N ALA A 207 18.14 0.62 -11.91
CA ALA A 207 18.54 1.99 -11.61
C ALA A 207 17.86 2.51 -10.35
N ASP A 208 18.54 3.40 -9.64
CA ASP A 208 18.05 4.05 -8.43
C ASP A 208 17.02 5.15 -8.79
N PRO A 209 15.78 5.10 -8.25
CA PRO A 209 14.81 6.18 -8.42
C PRO A 209 15.11 7.43 -7.58
N GLY A 210 16.06 7.37 -6.64
CA GLY A 210 16.53 8.52 -5.85
C GLY A 210 15.68 8.87 -4.62
N ILE A 211 14.98 7.89 -4.04
CA ILE A 211 14.10 8.08 -2.88
C ILE A 211 14.93 7.91 -1.60
N LYS A 212 15.26 9.00 -0.92
CA LYS A 212 16.21 9.02 0.21
C LYS A 212 15.76 8.23 1.43
N GLU A 213 14.44 8.14 1.63
CA GLU A 213 13.83 7.50 2.79
C GLU A 213 13.87 5.96 2.72
N ILE A 214 14.03 5.41 1.52
CA ILE A 214 13.95 3.97 1.28
C ILE A 214 15.30 3.48 0.74
N PRO A 215 15.91 2.45 1.37
CA PRO A 215 17.12 1.85 0.84
C PRO A 215 16.93 1.34 -0.60
N TYR A 216 17.96 1.50 -1.41
CA TYR A 216 18.04 0.96 -2.75
C TYR A 216 19.14 -0.11 -2.82
N LEU A 217 18.84 -1.22 -3.48
CA LEU A 217 19.80 -2.27 -3.83
C LEU A 217 19.80 -2.44 -5.35
N SER A 218 20.96 -2.25 -5.97
CA SER A 218 21.10 -2.49 -7.39
C SER A 218 20.99 -3.99 -7.68
N LEU A 219 20.44 -4.34 -8.84
CA LEU A 219 20.39 -5.72 -9.29
C LEU A 219 21.81 -6.30 -9.43
N GLU A 220 22.78 -5.49 -9.86
CA GLU A 220 24.17 -5.89 -10.01
C GLU A 220 24.81 -6.27 -8.66
N ASP A 221 24.61 -5.47 -7.62
CA ASP A 221 25.12 -5.77 -6.28
C ASP A 221 24.45 -6.99 -5.65
N LEU A 222 23.17 -7.19 -5.96
CA LEU A 222 22.42 -8.37 -5.55
C LEU A 222 22.99 -9.64 -6.20
N ILE A 223 23.30 -9.61 -7.49
CA ILE A 223 23.95 -10.73 -8.21
C ILE A 223 25.35 -10.99 -7.68
N ALA A 224 26.14 -9.93 -7.47
CA ALA A 224 27.52 -10.02 -6.98
C ALA A 224 27.62 -10.47 -5.52
N GLY A 225 26.50 -10.67 -4.81
CA GLY A 225 26.47 -11.07 -3.40
C GLY A 225 26.82 -9.94 -2.42
N LYS A 226 27.01 -8.72 -2.92
CA LYS A 226 27.32 -7.53 -2.09
C LYS A 226 26.10 -7.03 -1.32
N GLY A 227 24.90 -7.42 -1.75
CA GLY A 227 23.63 -7.06 -1.11
C GLY A 227 23.32 -7.80 0.19
N GLU A 228 24.05 -8.86 0.55
CA GLU A 228 23.73 -9.74 1.68
C GLU A 228 23.66 -9.00 3.02
N VAL A 229 24.68 -8.18 3.31
CA VAL A 229 24.75 -7.36 4.54
C VAL A 229 23.60 -6.34 4.60
N LEU A 230 23.24 -5.75 3.46
CA LEU A 230 22.15 -4.78 3.37
C LEU A 230 20.80 -5.48 3.61
N LEU A 231 20.58 -6.64 2.99
CA LEU A 231 19.38 -7.44 3.16
C LEU A 231 19.22 -7.89 4.62
N SER A 232 20.27 -8.43 5.25
CA SER A 232 20.24 -8.84 6.66
C SER A 232 19.94 -7.68 7.59
N LYS A 233 20.48 -6.49 7.32
CA LYS A 233 20.19 -5.29 8.11
C LYS A 233 18.74 -4.81 7.95
N ILE A 234 18.21 -4.76 6.72
CA ILE A 234 16.88 -4.21 6.43
C ILE A 234 15.77 -5.17 6.86
N LEU A 235 15.98 -6.46 6.63
CA LEU A 235 15.00 -7.52 6.85
C LEU A 235 15.13 -8.18 8.23
N LYS A 236 16.00 -7.63 9.09
CA LYS A 236 16.19 -8.10 10.46
C LYS A 236 14.86 -8.17 11.23
N GLY A 237 14.54 -9.35 11.75
CA GLY A 237 13.31 -9.59 12.51
C GLY A 237 12.06 -9.72 11.63
N ILE A 238 12.22 -9.66 10.31
CA ILE A 238 11.21 -10.08 9.34
C ILE A 238 11.61 -11.41 8.72
N VAL A 239 12.90 -11.64 8.46
CA VAL A 239 13.43 -12.84 7.77
C VAL A 239 14.69 -13.33 8.49
N ASP A 240 14.95 -14.64 8.44
CA ASP A 240 16.14 -15.27 9.02
C ASP A 240 17.36 -15.29 8.08
N ASP A 241 18.55 -15.55 8.64
CA ASP A 241 19.79 -15.57 7.86
C ASP A 241 19.84 -16.73 6.85
N GLU A 242 19.11 -17.82 7.10
CA GLU A 242 19.01 -18.97 6.19
C GLU A 242 18.29 -18.57 4.89
N THR A 243 17.16 -17.85 5.00
CA THR A 243 16.44 -17.33 3.83
C THR A 243 17.30 -16.36 3.03
N ILE A 244 18.14 -15.54 3.69
CA ILE A 244 19.06 -14.63 2.99
C ILE A 244 20.11 -15.40 2.18
N GLN A 245 20.65 -16.49 2.74
CA GLN A 245 21.56 -17.37 2.01
C GLN A 245 20.87 -18.06 0.84
N GLN A 246 19.62 -18.51 1.02
CA GLN A 246 18.81 -19.09 -0.06
C GLN A 246 18.55 -18.09 -1.19
N ILE A 247 18.28 -16.82 -0.86
CA ILE A 247 18.16 -15.75 -1.86
C ILE A 247 19.45 -15.65 -2.67
N ASN A 248 20.60 -15.58 -2.01
CA ASN A 248 21.89 -15.46 -2.68
C ASN A 248 22.15 -16.63 -3.64
N GLN A 249 21.96 -17.88 -3.17
CA GLN A 249 22.11 -19.08 -4.00
C GLN A 249 21.15 -19.10 -5.20
N THR A 250 19.87 -18.77 -4.97
CA THR A 250 18.84 -18.75 -6.00
C THR A 250 19.17 -17.72 -7.09
N ILE A 251 19.71 -16.57 -6.71
CA ILE A 251 20.12 -15.52 -7.64
C ILE A 251 21.30 -15.99 -8.50
N VAL A 252 22.35 -16.53 -7.88
CA VAL A 252 23.50 -17.07 -8.64
C VAL A 252 23.05 -18.13 -9.63
N ARG A 253 22.19 -19.06 -9.20
CA ARG A 253 21.65 -20.12 -10.05
C ARG A 253 20.83 -19.57 -11.21
N LEU A 254 19.90 -18.65 -10.97
CA LEU A 254 19.03 -18.12 -12.02
C LEU A 254 19.80 -17.31 -13.07
N PHE A 255 20.71 -16.44 -12.64
CA PHE A 255 21.50 -15.64 -13.59
C PHE A 255 22.43 -16.52 -14.41
N SER A 256 22.96 -17.60 -13.82
CA SER A 256 23.68 -18.62 -14.57
C SER A 256 22.78 -19.30 -15.59
N LEU A 257 21.56 -19.71 -15.21
CA LEU A 257 20.59 -20.35 -16.08
C LEU A 257 20.18 -19.47 -17.27
N GLN A 258 19.92 -18.18 -17.04
CA GLN A 258 19.59 -17.25 -18.11
C GLN A 258 20.72 -17.08 -19.13
N ASN A 259 21.97 -17.10 -18.69
CA ASN A 259 23.12 -17.01 -19.58
C ASN A 259 23.35 -18.34 -20.32
N VAL A 260 23.29 -19.46 -19.60
CA VAL A 260 23.47 -20.81 -20.18
C VAL A 260 22.40 -21.13 -21.22
N LEU A 261 21.15 -20.70 -21.02
CA LEU A 261 20.05 -20.84 -21.98
C LEU A 261 20.36 -20.27 -23.38
N GLN A 262 21.24 -19.27 -23.48
CA GLN A 262 21.62 -18.67 -24.76
C GLN A 262 22.73 -19.43 -25.49
N HIS A 263 23.42 -20.33 -24.79
CA HIS A 263 24.59 -21.04 -25.28
C HIS A 263 24.38 -22.54 -25.44
N LEU A 264 23.37 -23.12 -24.77
CA LEU A 264 23.04 -24.54 -24.91
C LEU A 264 22.09 -24.81 -26.08
N THR A 265 22.32 -25.92 -26.76
CA THR A 265 21.60 -26.34 -27.97
C THR A 265 20.90 -27.69 -27.82
N ILE A 266 21.49 -28.64 -27.09
CA ILE A 266 21.01 -30.02 -26.95
C ILE A 266 20.67 -30.33 -25.49
N LEU A 267 21.49 -29.87 -24.55
CA LEU A 267 21.35 -30.25 -23.15
C LEU A 267 20.27 -29.42 -22.44
N ASN A 268 19.57 -30.03 -21.48
CA ASN A 268 18.58 -29.33 -20.67
C ASN A 268 19.29 -28.39 -19.66
N PRO A 269 19.09 -27.06 -19.73
CA PRO A 269 19.83 -26.10 -18.91
C PRO A 269 19.60 -26.25 -17.41
N ASP A 270 18.37 -26.54 -16.98
CA ASP A 270 18.03 -26.73 -15.56
C ASP A 270 18.75 -27.94 -14.95
N LYS A 271 18.79 -29.06 -15.68
CA LYS A 271 19.46 -30.28 -15.24
C LYS A 271 20.98 -30.11 -15.19
N ILE A 272 21.55 -29.48 -16.22
CA ILE A 272 22.99 -29.23 -16.30
C ILE A 272 23.43 -28.35 -15.13
N ILE A 273 22.77 -27.22 -14.91
CA ILE A 273 23.17 -26.30 -13.85
C ILE A 273 23.08 -26.94 -12.47
N ALA A 274 22.06 -27.74 -12.19
CA ALA A 274 21.98 -28.43 -10.89
C ALA A 274 23.17 -29.39 -10.65
N GLN A 275 23.68 -30.03 -11.71
CA GLN A 275 24.85 -30.91 -11.61
C GLN A 275 26.15 -30.13 -11.52
N VAL A 276 26.29 -29.06 -12.31
CA VAL A 276 27.45 -28.16 -12.28
C VAL A 276 27.57 -27.46 -10.93
N GLU A 277 26.46 -26.99 -10.36
CA GLU A 277 26.41 -26.39 -9.02
C GLU A 277 26.97 -27.34 -7.96
N LYS A 278 26.61 -28.63 -8.04
CA LYS A 278 27.15 -29.66 -7.15
C LYS A 278 28.65 -29.90 -7.37
N ALA A 279 29.09 -30.05 -8.62
CA ALA A 279 30.50 -30.29 -8.95
C ALA A 279 31.40 -29.12 -8.52
N ILE A 280 30.96 -27.87 -8.73
CA ILE A 280 31.67 -26.68 -8.28
C ILE A 280 31.67 -26.58 -6.75
N SER A 281 30.57 -26.94 -6.08
CA SER A 281 30.54 -26.98 -4.60
C SER A 281 31.49 -28.03 -4.04
N ASP A 282 31.62 -29.18 -4.69
CA ASP A 282 32.62 -30.20 -4.33
C ASP A 282 34.05 -29.69 -4.59
N LEU A 283 34.27 -28.96 -5.69
CA LEU A 283 35.56 -28.35 -6.00
C LEU A 283 35.96 -27.28 -4.96
N GLU A 284 35.03 -26.40 -4.54
CA GLU A 284 35.24 -25.45 -3.44
C GLU A 284 35.71 -26.17 -2.17
N ARG A 285 35.12 -27.34 -1.87
CA ARG A 285 35.46 -28.14 -0.69
C ARG A 285 36.83 -28.79 -0.79
N PHE A 286 37.23 -29.31 -1.94
CA PHE A 286 38.57 -29.89 -2.14
C PHE A 286 39.67 -28.84 -2.11
N ILE A 287 39.44 -27.69 -2.73
CA ILE A 287 40.38 -26.55 -2.75
C ILE A 287 40.42 -25.85 -1.38
N GLY A 288 39.34 -25.92 -0.60
CA GLY A 288 39.24 -25.26 0.70
C GLY A 288 38.98 -23.76 0.60
N VAL A 289 38.48 -23.29 -0.54
CA VAL A 289 38.22 -21.87 -0.82
C VAL A 289 36.78 -21.68 -1.28
N ARG A 290 36.09 -20.67 -0.73
CA ARG A 290 34.78 -20.23 -1.21
C ARG A 290 34.94 -19.28 -2.39
N PHE A 291 34.22 -19.56 -3.46
CA PHE A 291 34.20 -18.75 -4.67
C PHE A 291 33.20 -17.61 -4.52
N SER A 292 33.57 -16.44 -5.06
CA SER A 292 32.65 -15.31 -5.18
C SER A 292 31.54 -15.62 -6.19
N ASN A 293 30.41 -14.93 -6.08
CA ASN A 293 29.28 -15.12 -6.99
C ASN A 293 29.67 -14.92 -8.46
N ASP A 294 30.45 -13.90 -8.78
CA ASP A 294 30.92 -13.63 -10.14
C ASP A 294 31.74 -14.80 -10.71
N LEU A 295 32.58 -15.43 -9.87
CA LEU A 295 33.35 -16.60 -10.27
C LEU A 295 32.44 -17.83 -10.43
N LYS A 296 31.48 -18.05 -9.52
CA LYS A 296 30.50 -19.14 -9.63
C LYS A 296 29.68 -19.04 -10.91
N ILE A 297 29.16 -17.86 -11.24
CA ILE A 297 28.40 -17.64 -12.49
C ILE A 297 29.28 -17.96 -13.70
N SER A 298 30.53 -17.47 -13.70
CA SER A 298 31.48 -17.72 -14.79
C SER A 298 31.79 -19.21 -14.96
N LEU A 299 32.01 -19.93 -13.85
CA LEU A 299 32.23 -21.37 -13.85
C LEU A 299 30.99 -22.15 -14.27
N TYR A 300 29.80 -21.76 -13.80
CA TYR A 300 28.54 -22.43 -14.17
C TYR A 300 28.32 -22.33 -15.67
N ILE A 301 28.55 -21.16 -16.26
CA ILE A 301 28.46 -20.97 -17.71
C ILE A 301 29.52 -21.80 -18.43
N HIS A 302 30.80 -21.64 -18.06
CA HIS A 302 31.90 -22.30 -18.75
C HIS A 302 31.77 -23.83 -18.73
N VAL A 303 31.50 -24.41 -17.56
CA VAL A 303 31.34 -25.85 -17.39
C VAL A 303 30.10 -26.36 -18.12
N SER A 304 28.97 -25.64 -18.07
CA SER A 304 27.76 -26.05 -18.78
C SER A 304 28.01 -26.16 -20.29
N VAL A 305 28.66 -25.16 -20.87
CA VAL A 305 29.01 -25.15 -22.31
C VAL A 305 30.10 -26.17 -22.63
N MET A 306 31.07 -26.37 -21.75
CA MET A 306 32.08 -27.43 -21.87
C MET A 306 31.43 -28.82 -21.95
N ILE A 307 30.48 -29.13 -21.06
CA ILE A 307 29.79 -30.43 -21.08
C ILE A 307 29.06 -30.61 -22.41
N GLU A 308 28.41 -29.57 -22.94
CA GLU A 308 27.76 -29.66 -24.25
C GLU A 308 28.75 -29.93 -25.39
N ARG A 309 29.88 -29.21 -25.42
CA ARG A 309 30.96 -29.47 -26.37
C ARG A 309 31.45 -30.93 -26.31
N LEU A 310 31.64 -31.46 -25.10
CA LEU A 310 32.09 -32.84 -24.90
C LEU A 310 31.05 -33.86 -25.39
N VAL A 311 29.76 -33.61 -25.13
CA VAL A 311 28.66 -34.45 -25.63
C VAL A 311 28.58 -34.40 -27.16
N MET A 312 28.85 -33.24 -27.77
CA MET A 312 28.96 -33.07 -29.22
C MET A 312 30.25 -33.64 -29.82
N LYS A 313 31.19 -34.10 -28.99
CA LYS A 313 32.52 -34.58 -29.38
C LYS A 313 33.39 -33.49 -30.02
N GLU A 314 33.23 -32.25 -29.55
CA GLU A 314 34.00 -31.07 -29.97
C GLU A 314 34.79 -30.46 -28.79
N PRO A 315 35.67 -31.22 -28.10
CA PRO A 315 36.47 -30.69 -27.00
C PRO A 315 37.41 -29.58 -27.49
N ILE A 316 37.76 -28.65 -26.60
CA ILE A 316 38.87 -27.74 -26.87
C ILE A 316 40.18 -28.54 -26.82
N THR A 317 40.88 -28.61 -27.95
CA THR A 317 42.10 -29.41 -28.11
C THR A 317 43.40 -28.62 -27.88
N SER A 318 43.31 -27.30 -27.78
CA SER A 318 44.46 -26.42 -27.60
C SER A 318 44.40 -25.68 -26.27
N TYR A 319 45.42 -25.87 -25.43
CA TYR A 319 45.66 -25.12 -24.21
C TYR A 319 47.13 -24.72 -24.14
N SER A 320 47.41 -23.46 -23.77
CA SER A 320 48.78 -22.94 -23.74
C SER A 320 49.56 -23.60 -22.61
N ASN A 321 50.80 -24.05 -22.87
CA ASN A 321 51.69 -24.67 -21.89
C ASN A 321 51.09 -25.89 -21.15
N LEU A 322 50.31 -26.73 -21.86
CA LEU A 322 49.65 -27.91 -21.27
C LEU A 322 50.60 -28.86 -20.51
N GLU A 323 51.79 -29.13 -21.05
CA GLU A 323 52.78 -30.01 -20.40
C GLU A 323 53.26 -29.44 -19.06
N GLU A 324 53.45 -28.12 -18.98
CA GLU A 324 53.83 -27.43 -17.74
C GLU A 324 52.67 -27.47 -16.74
N PHE A 325 51.44 -27.24 -17.20
CA PHE A 325 50.24 -27.32 -16.37
C PHE A 325 50.05 -28.70 -15.75
N GLU A 326 50.22 -29.78 -16.53
CA GLU A 326 50.11 -31.16 -16.05
C GLU A 326 51.14 -31.51 -14.97
N GLN A 327 52.35 -30.94 -15.07
CA GLN A 327 53.41 -31.17 -14.10
C GLN A 327 53.22 -30.33 -12.83
N CYS A 328 52.83 -29.06 -12.97
CA CYS A 328 52.76 -28.11 -11.87
C CYS A 328 51.45 -28.18 -11.07
N HIS A 329 50.34 -28.60 -11.68
CA HIS A 329 49.00 -28.52 -11.08
C HIS A 329 48.28 -29.87 -11.00
N ARG A 330 49.04 -30.95 -10.78
CA ARG A 330 48.50 -32.32 -10.70
C ARG A 330 47.41 -32.47 -9.64
N GLN A 331 47.59 -31.84 -8.48
CA GLN A 331 46.62 -31.89 -7.39
C GLN A 331 45.30 -31.24 -7.79
N PHE A 332 45.35 -30.09 -8.48
CA PHE A 332 44.16 -29.44 -9.01
C PHE A 332 43.43 -30.32 -10.03
N ILE A 333 44.18 -30.97 -10.93
CA ILE A 333 43.60 -31.91 -11.91
C ILE A 333 42.85 -33.04 -11.21
N ASP A 334 43.44 -33.63 -10.17
CA ASP A 334 42.82 -34.69 -9.38
C ASP A 334 41.53 -34.22 -8.66
N PHE A 335 41.53 -32.98 -8.15
CA PHE A 335 40.36 -32.36 -7.54
C PHE A 335 39.23 -32.16 -8.55
N VAL A 336 39.53 -31.63 -9.74
CA VAL A 336 38.53 -31.46 -10.80
C VAL A 336 37.99 -32.81 -11.25
N LYS A 337 38.84 -33.80 -11.49
CA LYS A 337 38.40 -35.17 -11.84
C LYS A 337 37.49 -35.78 -10.78
N SER A 338 37.82 -35.60 -9.50
CA SER A 338 37.00 -36.10 -8.39
C SER A 338 35.64 -35.39 -8.34
N SER A 339 35.63 -34.06 -8.39
CA SER A 339 34.41 -33.24 -8.33
C SER A 339 33.47 -33.43 -9.50
N PHE A 340 33.99 -33.76 -10.68
CA PHE A 340 33.21 -33.86 -11.92
C PHE A 340 32.90 -35.30 -12.32
N SER A 341 33.33 -36.29 -11.52
CA SER A 341 33.13 -37.72 -11.81
C SER A 341 31.67 -38.11 -12.08
N VAL A 342 30.71 -37.53 -11.35
CA VAL A 342 29.26 -37.74 -11.58
C VAL A 342 28.82 -37.21 -12.94
N ILE A 343 29.39 -36.09 -13.39
CA ILE A 343 29.09 -35.49 -14.70
C ILE A 343 29.67 -36.38 -15.81
N GLU A 344 30.94 -36.79 -15.69
CA GLU A 344 31.59 -37.71 -16.64
C GLU A 344 30.80 -39.02 -16.79
N GLU A 345 30.35 -39.60 -15.67
CA GLU A 345 29.54 -40.83 -15.67
C GLU A 345 28.16 -40.61 -16.30
N THR A 346 27.50 -39.50 -15.99
CA THR A 346 26.13 -39.20 -16.46
C THR A 346 26.09 -38.97 -17.97
N TYR A 347 27.03 -38.19 -18.49
CA TYR A 347 27.06 -37.83 -19.91
C TYR A 347 27.93 -38.77 -20.76
N LYS A 348 28.63 -39.73 -20.13
CA LYS A 348 29.57 -40.65 -20.80
C LYS A 348 30.63 -39.88 -21.60
N VAL A 349 31.20 -38.88 -20.96
CA VAL A 349 32.27 -38.03 -21.51
C VAL A 349 33.48 -38.07 -20.59
N ASP A 350 34.66 -37.87 -21.17
CA ASP A 350 35.90 -37.64 -20.43
C ASP A 350 36.27 -36.16 -20.55
N ILE A 351 36.51 -35.50 -19.42
CA ILE A 351 36.96 -34.10 -19.41
C ILE A 351 38.48 -34.10 -19.66
N PRO A 352 38.95 -33.58 -20.82
CA PRO A 352 40.37 -33.54 -21.12
C PRO A 352 41.10 -32.51 -20.25
N THR A 353 42.40 -32.69 -20.04
CA THR A 353 43.21 -31.76 -19.24
C THR A 353 43.21 -30.34 -19.79
N THR A 354 43.01 -30.17 -21.10
CA THR A 354 42.87 -28.87 -21.76
C THR A 354 41.68 -28.06 -21.22
N GLU A 355 40.53 -28.71 -21.01
CA GLU A 355 39.33 -28.08 -20.44
C GLU A 355 39.52 -27.82 -18.94
N ILE A 356 40.23 -28.71 -18.22
CA ILE A 356 40.62 -28.49 -16.82
C ILE A 356 41.51 -27.25 -16.68
N GLY A 357 42.41 -27.03 -17.64
CA GLY A 357 43.25 -25.82 -17.70
C GLY A 357 42.42 -24.54 -17.76
N PHE A 358 41.37 -24.47 -18.60
CA PHE A 358 40.51 -23.28 -18.64
C PHE A 358 39.71 -23.06 -17.34
N ILE A 359 39.32 -24.14 -16.65
CA ILE A 359 38.72 -24.03 -15.32
C ILE A 359 39.73 -23.43 -14.33
N TYR A 360 41.00 -23.85 -14.40
CA TYR A 360 42.08 -23.28 -13.59
C TYR A 360 42.26 -21.79 -13.86
N ASP A 361 42.40 -21.38 -15.13
CA ASP A 361 42.59 -19.99 -15.52
C ASP A 361 41.47 -19.07 -15.01
N LEU A 362 40.22 -19.54 -15.08
CA LEU A 362 39.07 -18.81 -14.55
C LEU A 362 39.19 -18.58 -13.03
N ILE A 363 39.61 -19.61 -12.29
CA ILE A 363 39.78 -19.54 -10.84
C ILE A 363 40.98 -18.67 -10.47
N ASP A 364 42.14 -18.88 -11.08
CA ASP A 364 43.38 -18.14 -10.80
C ASP A 364 43.23 -16.63 -11.10
N SER A 365 42.51 -16.29 -12.17
CA SER A 365 42.21 -14.88 -12.50
C SER A 365 41.46 -14.12 -11.40
N LYS A 366 40.80 -14.83 -10.47
CA LYS A 366 39.99 -14.26 -9.38
C LYS A 366 40.55 -14.55 -7.99
N ILE A 367 41.37 -15.58 -7.82
CA ILE A 367 41.93 -16.00 -6.53
C ILE A 367 43.45 -15.90 -6.60
N LYS A 368 44.01 -14.82 -6.04
CA LYS A 368 45.46 -14.64 -5.99
C LYS A 368 46.12 -15.71 -5.11
N ASN A 369 47.12 -16.41 -5.66
CA ASN A 369 47.89 -17.47 -5.00
C ASN A 369 47.06 -18.71 -4.67
N LEU A 370 46.41 -19.32 -5.66
CA LEU A 370 45.80 -20.64 -5.51
C LEU A 370 46.91 -21.65 -5.17
N ALA A 371 46.97 -22.09 -3.91
CA ALA A 371 48.00 -22.99 -3.42
C ALA A 371 47.64 -24.46 -3.72
N VAL A 372 47.40 -24.78 -5.00
CA VAL A 372 46.96 -26.11 -5.48
C VAL A 372 47.57 -26.47 -6.84
#